data_AF-A0A1Q7YIT0-F1
#
_entry.id   AF-A0A1Q7YIT0-F1
#
_cell.length_a   1.000
_cell.length_b   1.000
_cell.length_c   1.000
_cell.angle_alpha   90.00
_cell.angle_beta   90.00
_cell.angle_gamma   90.00
#
_symmetry.space_group_name_H-M   'P 1'
#
loop_
_entity.id
_entity.type
_entity.pdbx_description
1 polymer ?
#
loop_
_entity_poly.entity_id
_entity_poly.type
_entity_poly.pdbx_seq_one_letter_code
_entity_poly.pdbx_strand_id
1 'polypeptide(L)' 'MSEMRERVLAMFNEWGKEALDLHELFEAGGNDPRARTEVFDTVEQLVKEGLLEERGNDFYALTTKGKRLIK' A
#
# COMPACT_ATOMS: atom_id res chain seq x y z
N MET A 1 6.38 -3.04 13.68
CA MET A 1 5.67 -2.96 12.39
C MET A 1 6.72 -2.51 11.37
N SER A 2 6.80 -3.05 10.15
CA SER A 2 7.83 -2.62 9.18
C SER A 2 7.52 -1.20 8.71
N GLU A 3 8.49 -0.27 8.75
CA GLU A 3 8.25 1.16 8.43
C GLU A 3 7.55 1.36 7.07
N MET A 4 7.91 0.55 6.06
CA MET A 4 7.28 0.58 4.73
C MET A 4 5.78 0.24 4.76
N ARG A 5 5.35 -0.69 5.63
CA ARG A 5 3.93 -1.08 5.70
C ARG A 5 3.05 0.02 6.24
N GLU A 6 3.55 0.73 7.26
CA GLU A 6 2.85 1.87 7.85
C GLU A 6 2.83 3.00 6.84
N ARG A 7 3.91 3.22 6.08
CA ARG A 7 3.97 4.21 5.02
C ARG A 7 2.95 3.93 3.91
N VAL A 8 2.93 2.71 3.37
CA VAL A 8 1.98 2.28 2.32
C VAL A 8 0.54 2.46 2.79
N LEU A 9 0.20 2.01 4.01
CA LEU A 9 -1.16 2.18 4.55
C LEU A 9 -1.51 3.65 4.81
N ALA A 10 -0.57 4.45 5.31
CA ALA A 10 -0.77 5.88 5.56
C ALA A 10 -1.06 6.65 4.27
N MET A 11 -0.45 6.29 3.13
CA MET A 11 -0.70 6.96 1.86
C MET A 11 -2.18 6.97 1.46
N PHE A 12 -2.88 5.85 1.64
CA PHE A 12 -4.31 5.79 1.36
C PHE A 12 -5.12 6.79 2.20
N ASN A 13 -4.72 7.00 3.46
CA ASN A 13 -5.35 7.98 4.34
C ASN A 13 -4.93 9.42 4.00
N GLU A 14 -3.65 9.67 3.73
CA GLU A 14 -3.12 10.98 3.34
C GLU A 14 -3.76 11.50 2.04
N TRP A 15 -4.00 10.60 1.08
CA TRP A 15 -4.59 10.96 -0.21
C TRP A 15 -6.12 10.94 -0.18
N GLY A 16 -6.72 10.40 0.89
CA GLY A 16 -8.18 10.28 1.03
C GLY A 16 -8.82 9.40 -0.05
N LYS A 17 -8.04 8.53 -0.71
CA LYS A 17 -8.50 7.66 -1.79
C LYS A 17 -8.73 6.25 -1.26
N GLU A 18 -9.82 5.62 -1.71
CA GLU A 18 -10.12 4.24 -1.35
C GLU A 18 -9.26 3.22 -2.10
N ALA A 19 -8.74 3.62 -3.26
CA ALA A 19 -7.81 2.86 -4.08
C ALA A 19 -6.66 3.76 -4.56
N LEU A 20 -5.46 3.19 -4.57
CA LEU A 20 -4.25 3.80 -5.11
C LEU A 20 -3.68 2.86 -6.17
N ASP A 21 -3.08 3.44 -7.20
CA ASP A 21 -2.31 2.67 -8.16
C ASP A 21 -0.91 2.33 -7.60
N LEU A 22 -0.30 1.27 -8.14
CA LEU A 22 1.01 0.81 -7.70
C LEU A 22 2.10 1.86 -7.91
N HIS A 23 1.97 2.72 -8.93
CA HIS A 23 2.93 3.79 -9.19
C HIS A 23 2.85 4.87 -8.11
N GLU A 24 1.65 5.24 -7.66
CA GLU A 24 1.43 6.10 -6.49
C GLU A 24 2.05 5.46 -5.24
N LEU A 25 1.82 4.15 -5.02
CA LEU A 25 2.39 3.45 -3.87
C LEU A 25 3.93 3.43 -3.89
N PHE A 26 4.55 3.41 -5.07
CA PHE A 26 6.01 3.51 -5.16
C PHE A 26 6.57 4.84 -4.66
N GLU A 27 5.77 5.92 -4.59
CA GLU A 27 6.20 7.15 -3.95
C GLU A 27 6.48 6.97 -2.44
N ALA A 28 5.90 5.94 -1.80
CA ALA A 28 6.24 5.57 -0.41
C ALA A 28 7.73 5.25 -0.25
N GLY A 29 8.33 4.62 -1.26
CA GLY A 29 9.74 4.25 -1.30
C GLY A 29 10.66 5.34 -1.86
N GLY A 30 10.11 6.45 -2.36
CA GLY A 30 10.88 7.54 -2.94
C GLY A 30 11.61 7.17 -4.24
N ASN A 31 12.82 7.69 -4.40
CA ASN A 31 13.60 7.54 -5.65
C ASN A 31 14.56 6.34 -5.64
N ASP A 32 14.54 5.52 -4.59
CA ASP A 32 15.40 4.35 -4.46
C ASP A 32 14.81 3.14 -5.19
N PRO A 33 15.51 2.54 -6.17
CA PRO A 33 14.99 1.38 -6.90
C PRO A 33 14.81 0.16 -6.01
N ARG A 34 15.60 0.03 -4.93
CA ARG A 34 15.45 -1.03 -3.91
C ARG A 34 14.18 -0.83 -3.09
N ALA A 35 13.85 0.41 -2.75
CA ALA A 35 12.67 0.75 -1.99
C ALA A 35 11.38 0.44 -2.78
N ARG A 36 11.40 0.59 -4.12
CA ARG A 36 10.28 0.17 -4.97
C ARG A 36 9.99 -1.33 -4.86
N THR A 37 11.03 -2.17 -4.88
CA THR A 37 10.86 -3.62 -4.67
C THR A 37 10.28 -3.91 -3.29
N GLU A 38 10.72 -3.20 -2.26
CA GLU A 38 10.21 -3.36 -0.90
C GLU A 38 8.75 -2.91 -0.75
N VAL A 39 8.34 -1.82 -1.44
CA VAL A 39 6.93 -1.42 -1.55
C VAL A 39 6.12 -2.53 -2.21
N PHE A 40 6.59 -3.08 -3.33
CA PHE A 40 5.87 -4.13 -4.05
C PHE A 40 5.68 -5.37 -3.18
N ASP A 41 6.74 -5.84 -2.52
CA ASP A 41 6.70 -6.98 -1.60
C ASP A 41 5.74 -6.72 -0.42
N THR A 42 5.76 -5.48 0.11
CA THR A 42 4.84 -5.05 1.16
C THR A 42 3.39 -5.07 0.68
N VAL A 43 3.09 -4.56 -0.52
CA VAL A 43 1.74 -4.54 -1.09
C VAL A 43 1.23 -5.97 -1.30
N GLU A 44 2.04 -6.84 -1.91
CA GLU A 44 1.78 -8.27 -2.07
C GLU A 44 1.46 -8.94 -0.72
N GLN A 45 2.24 -8.62 0.31
CA GLN A 45 2.01 -9.15 1.65
C GLN A 45 0.70 -8.64 2.25
N LEU A 46 0.41 -7.34 2.12
CA LEU A 46 -0.85 -6.75 2.59
C LEU A 46 -2.07 -7.34 1.86
N VAL A 47 -1.94 -7.67 0.58
CA VAL A 47 -2.99 -8.37 -0.19
C VAL A 47 -3.17 -9.79 0.35
N LYS A 48 -2.08 -10.55 0.56
CA LYS A 48 -2.12 -11.89 1.17
C LYS A 48 -2.74 -11.89 2.57
N GLU A 49 -2.49 -10.84 3.35
CA GLU A 49 -3.07 -10.66 4.68
C GLU A 49 -4.55 -10.21 4.65
N GLY A 50 -5.10 -9.91 3.47
CA GLY A 50 -6.45 -9.39 3.28
C GLY A 50 -6.62 -7.97 3.83
N LEU A 51 -5.54 -7.19 3.88
CA LEU A 51 -5.54 -5.77 4.24
C LEU A 51 -5.76 -4.89 3.01
N LEU A 52 -5.17 -5.30 1.87
CA LEU A 52 -5.42 -4.73 0.56
C LEU A 52 -6.18 -5.73 -0.33
N GLU A 53 -6.91 -5.19 -1.30
CA GLU A 53 -7.57 -5.95 -2.36
C GLU A 53 -7.10 -5.42 -3.71
N GLU A 54 -6.61 -6.30 -4.57
CA GLU A 54 -6.28 -5.94 -5.96
C GLU A 54 -7.58 -5.74 -6.74
N ARG A 55 -7.74 -4.55 -7.34
CA ARG A 55 -8.87 -4.18 -8.20
C ARG A 55 -8.59 -4.36 -9.69
N GLY A 56 -7.37 -4.78 -10.04
CA GLY A 56 -6.88 -4.96 -11.41
C GLY A 56 -6.20 -3.71 -11.96
N ASN A 57 -5.37 -3.89 -13.00
CA ASN A 57 -4.58 -2.82 -13.64
C ASN A 57 -3.71 -2.04 -12.65
N ASP A 58 -3.02 -2.77 -11.76
CA ASP A 58 -2.13 -2.23 -10.73
C ASP A 58 -2.83 -1.35 -9.67
N PHE A 59 -4.16 -1.38 -9.58
CA PHE A 59 -4.91 -0.71 -8.52
C PHE A 59 -5.10 -1.60 -7.30
N TYR A 60 -4.81 -1.05 -6.12
CA TYR A 60 -5.02 -1.69 -4.84
C TYR A 60 -5.98 -0.84 -4.00
N ALA A 61 -6.92 -1.47 -3.33
CA ALA A 61 -7.89 -0.82 -2.47
C ALA A 61 -7.75 -1.29 -1.03
N LEU A 62 -7.96 -0.38 -0.09
CA LEU A 62 -8.03 -0.74 1.33
C LEU A 62 -9.30 -1.51 1.65
N THR A 63 -9.12 -2.70 2.21
CA THR A 63 -10.23 -3.46 2.77
C THR A 63 -10.69 -2.87 4.11
N THR A 64 -11.86 -3.29 4.58
CA THR A 64 -12.33 -2.96 5.94
C THR A 64 -11.34 -3.39 7.03
N LYS A 65 -10.52 -4.43 6.79
CA LYS A 65 -9.50 -4.89 7.73
C LYS A 65 -8.29 -3.95 7.73
N GLY A 66 -7.83 -3.55 6.55
CA GLY A 66 -6.77 -2.55 6.37
C GLY A 66 -7.12 -1.22 7.02
N LYS A 67 -8.35 -0.73 6.79
CA LYS A 67 -8.88 0.52 7.38
C LYS A 67 -8.88 0.54 8.92
N ARG A 68 -8.82 -0.62 9.61
CA ARG A 68 -8.72 -0.67 11.08
C ARG A 68 -7.31 -0.51 11.63
N LEU A 69 -6.29 -0.73 10.80
CA LEU A 69 -4.88 -0.63 11.18
C LEU A 69 -4.33 0.78 11.04
N ILE A 70 -4.94 1.58 10.18
CA ILE A 70 -4.71 3.01 9.98
C ILE A 70 -5.72 3.73 10.88
N LYS A 71 -5.28 4.10 12.07
CA LYS A 71 -6.13 4.75 13.08
C LYS A 71 -5.40 5.93 13.69
#